data_AF-A0A6N8JDQ4-F1
#
_entry.id   AF-A0A6N8JDQ4-F1
#
_cell.length_a   1.000
_cell.length_b   1.000
_cell.length_c   1.000
_cell.angle_alpha   90.00
_cell.angle_beta   90.00
_cell.angle_gamma   90.00
#
_symmetry.space_group_name_H-M   'P 1'
#
loop_
_entity.id
_entity.type
_entity.pdbx_description
1 polymer ?
#
loop_
_entity_poly.entity_id
_entity_poly.type
_entity_poly.pdbx_seq_one_letter_code
_entity_poly.pdbx_strand_id
1 'polypeptide(L)'
;MTDYYTENLGKFGFREIRMLKDILTAWVENGLPEEFSFDNVRPAMNMNSGYVFLVNDDYEVAMMNGEKLEIFHTLPYGGEEGFLSDLIEENTPDDLHDEDVEYILNAADISGFDLQPPWLDRKIDNITDMEPN
;
A
#
# COMPACT_ATOMS: atom_id res chain seq x y z
N MET A 1 -23.02 -15.88 -2.51
CA MET A 1 -21.69 -15.31 -2.25
C MET A 1 -21.90 -14.03 -1.48
N THR A 2 -21.19 -13.82 -0.39
CA THR A 2 -21.14 -12.52 0.25
C THR A 2 -20.17 -11.69 -0.58
N ASP A 3 -20.62 -10.57 -1.15
CA ASP A 3 -19.72 -9.61 -1.78
C ASP A 3 -18.87 -9.00 -0.67
N TYR A 4 -17.58 -9.37 -0.60
CA TYR A 4 -16.63 -8.81 0.38
C TYR A 4 -16.16 -7.41 0.00
N TYR A 5 -16.37 -7.01 -1.26
CA TYR A 5 -16.02 -5.70 -1.80
C TYR A 5 -17.10 -5.22 -2.78
N THR A 6 -17.12 -3.91 -3.05
CA THR A 6 -18.00 -3.33 -4.09
C THR A 6 -17.39 -2.07 -4.70
N GLU A 7 -17.55 -1.91 -6.01
CA GLU A 7 -17.26 -0.68 -6.75
C GLU A 7 -18.55 0.12 -7.05
N ASN A 8 -19.72 -0.42 -6.69
CA ASN A 8 -20.99 0.26 -6.86
C ASN A 8 -21.19 1.35 -5.80
N LEU A 9 -20.98 2.62 -6.18
CA LEU A 9 -21.19 3.79 -5.33
C LEU A 9 -22.60 3.88 -4.72
N GLY A 10 -23.62 3.30 -5.35
CA GLY A 10 -24.97 3.24 -4.79
C GLY A 10 -25.10 2.37 -3.53
N LYS A 11 -24.10 1.53 -3.25
CA LYS A 11 -24.00 0.74 -2.00
C LYS A 11 -23.24 1.49 -0.88
N PHE A 12 -22.63 2.64 -1.17
CA PHE A 12 -21.86 3.38 -0.17
C PHE A 12 -22.81 4.16 0.75
N GLY A 13 -22.56 4.11 2.05
CA GLY A 13 -23.23 4.97 3.02
C GLY A 13 -22.63 6.39 3.02
N PHE A 14 -23.27 7.32 3.74
CA PHE A 14 -22.76 8.68 3.86
C PHE A 14 -21.37 8.77 4.51
N ARG A 15 -21.01 7.80 5.36
CA ARG A 15 -19.67 7.74 5.95
C ARG A 15 -18.64 7.42 4.88
N GLU A 16 -18.91 6.42 4.07
CA GLU A 16 -18.01 5.94 3.02
C GLU A 16 -17.90 6.94 1.86
N ILE A 17 -18.99 7.65 1.54
CA ILE A 17 -18.92 8.80 0.62
C ILE A 17 -18.03 9.93 1.18
N ARG A 18 -18.00 10.17 2.49
CA ARG A 18 -17.06 11.16 3.07
C ARG A 18 -15.61 10.69 2.95
N MET A 19 -15.34 9.42 3.20
CA MET A 19 -14.01 8.83 3.02
C MET A 19 -13.55 8.93 1.56
N LEU A 20 -14.43 8.63 0.60
CA LEU A 20 -14.14 8.85 -0.82
C LEU A 20 -13.85 10.32 -1.12
N LYS A 21 -14.62 11.25 -0.54
CA LYS A 21 -14.38 12.69 -0.70
C LYS A 21 -13.01 13.09 -0.15
N ASP A 22 -12.58 12.53 0.98
CA ASP A 22 -11.25 12.79 1.56
C ASP A 22 -10.14 12.25 0.63
N ILE A 23 -10.29 11.04 0.09
CA ILE A 23 -9.38 10.46 -0.92
C ILE A 23 -9.27 11.36 -2.17
N LEU A 24 -10.41 11.77 -2.74
CA LEU A 24 -10.42 12.61 -3.93
C LEU A 24 -9.83 14.00 -3.66
N THR A 25 -9.97 14.50 -2.44
CA THR A 25 -9.35 15.77 -2.03
C THR A 25 -7.83 15.61 -1.98
N ALA A 26 -7.34 14.57 -1.31
CA ALA A 26 -5.91 14.26 -1.23
C ALA A 26 -5.29 14.07 -2.62
N TRP A 27 -5.99 13.38 -3.53
CA TRP A 27 -5.54 13.24 -4.91
C TRP A 27 -5.45 14.60 -5.61
N VAL A 28 -6.46 15.45 -5.52
CA VAL A 28 -6.42 16.78 -6.17
C VAL A 28 -5.29 17.65 -5.61
N GLU A 29 -5.04 17.59 -4.31
CA GLU A 29 -4.06 18.44 -3.63
C GLU A 29 -2.62 17.95 -3.78
N ASN A 30 -2.39 16.63 -3.72
CA ASN A 30 -1.04 16.04 -3.62
C ASN A 30 -0.70 15.06 -4.75
N GLY A 31 -1.67 14.65 -5.57
CA GLY A 31 -1.50 13.57 -6.55
C GLY A 31 -1.85 12.19 -5.98
N LEU A 32 -1.78 11.17 -6.84
CA LEU A 32 -1.75 9.76 -6.41
C LEU A 32 -0.32 9.38 -6.01
N PRO A 33 -0.13 8.31 -5.21
CA PRO A 33 1.19 7.72 -5.00
C PRO A 33 1.91 7.47 -6.33
N GLU A 34 3.23 7.66 -6.37
CA GLU A 34 4.01 7.58 -7.62
C GLU A 34 3.97 6.17 -8.22
N GLU A 35 3.93 5.17 -7.35
CA GLU A 35 3.81 3.76 -7.66
C GLU A 35 2.41 3.34 -8.15
N PHE A 36 1.38 4.17 -7.95
CA PHE A 36 0.00 3.79 -8.27
C PHE A 36 -0.35 4.03 -9.74
N SER A 37 -0.72 2.97 -10.45
CA SER A 37 -1.12 3.01 -11.86
C SER A 37 -2.45 3.76 -12.07
N PHE A 38 -2.48 4.60 -13.11
CA PHE A 38 -3.66 5.39 -13.50
C PHE A 38 -4.64 4.62 -14.38
N ASP A 39 -4.35 3.36 -14.70
CA ASP A 39 -5.17 2.57 -15.59
C ASP A 39 -6.47 2.16 -14.90
N ASN A 40 -7.57 2.75 -15.38
CA ASN A 40 -8.93 2.43 -14.96
C ASN A 40 -9.12 2.59 -13.44
N VAL A 41 -8.73 3.72 -12.87
CA VAL A 41 -8.90 4.01 -11.44
C VAL A 41 -10.38 4.07 -11.06
N ARG A 42 -10.78 3.30 -10.03
CA ARG A 42 -12.16 3.17 -9.56
C ARG A 42 -12.23 3.21 -8.03
N PRO A 43 -13.25 3.86 -7.44
CA PRO A 43 -13.47 3.76 -6.01
C PRO A 43 -14.07 2.40 -5.64
N ALA A 44 -13.56 1.81 -4.57
CA ALA A 44 -14.04 0.56 -4.02
C ALA A 44 -14.23 0.67 -2.50
N MET A 45 -15.05 -0.22 -1.94
CA MET A 45 -15.29 -0.31 -0.52
C MET A 45 -15.25 -1.77 -0.07
N ASN A 46 -14.52 -2.05 1.01
CA ASN A 46 -14.59 -3.33 1.69
C ASN A 46 -15.92 -3.40 2.47
N MET A 47 -16.76 -4.37 2.14
CA MET A 47 -18.12 -4.48 2.71
C MET A 47 -18.13 -4.93 4.18
N ASN A 48 -17.02 -5.50 4.68
CA ASN A 48 -16.92 -5.95 6.08
C ASN A 48 -16.50 -4.80 7.02
N SER A 49 -15.54 -3.97 6.60
CA SER A 49 -15.00 -2.87 7.40
C SER A 49 -15.59 -1.50 7.04
N GLY A 50 -16.12 -1.37 5.83
CA GLY A 50 -16.55 -0.11 5.22
C GLY A 50 -15.39 0.85 4.95
N TYR A 51 -14.14 0.37 4.91
CA TYR A 51 -13.03 1.18 4.40
C TYR A 51 -13.20 1.39 2.90
N VAL A 52 -12.88 2.60 2.46
CA VAL A 52 -12.96 3.05 1.07
C VAL A 52 -11.55 3.29 0.58
N PHE A 53 -11.31 2.92 -0.67
CA PHE A 53 -10.00 2.97 -1.33
C PHE A 53 -10.18 3.13 -2.84
N LEU A 54 -9.10 3.47 -3.54
CA LEU A 54 -9.02 3.40 -4.99
C LEU A 54 -8.39 2.07 -5.39
N VAL A 55 -8.87 1.52 -6.48
CA VAL A 55 -8.27 0.37 -7.18
C VAL A 55 -8.05 0.70 -8.63
N ASN A 56 -7.14 -0.03 -9.27
CA ASN A 56 -6.88 0.04 -10.71
C ASN A 56 -6.90 -1.38 -11.32
N ASP A 57 -6.46 -1.50 -12.57
CA ASP A 57 -6.40 -2.78 -13.26
C ASP A 57 -5.23 -3.68 -12.79
N ASP A 58 -4.25 -3.10 -12.09
CA ASP A 58 -3.10 -3.80 -11.49
C ASP A 58 -3.40 -4.30 -10.06
N TYR A 59 -4.64 -4.16 -9.59
CA TYR A 59 -5.11 -4.54 -8.25
C TYR A 59 -4.41 -3.80 -7.10
N GLU A 60 -3.77 -2.67 -7.38
CA GLU A 60 -3.19 -1.82 -6.35
C GLU A 60 -4.31 -1.15 -5.54
N VAL A 61 -4.03 -0.88 -4.27
CA VAL A 61 -4.98 -0.25 -3.35
C VAL A 61 -4.37 1.05 -2.83
N ALA A 62 -5.01 2.18 -3.12
CA ALA A 62 -4.64 3.46 -2.52
C ALA A 62 -5.73 3.94 -1.55
N MET A 63 -5.35 4.25 -0.30
CA MET A 63 -6.30 4.67 0.73
C MET A 63 -5.69 5.69 1.70
N MET A 64 -6.54 6.36 2.46
CA MET A 64 -6.09 7.38 3.41
C MET A 64 -5.34 6.73 4.59
N ASN A 65 -4.08 7.09 4.77
CA ASN A 65 -3.29 6.91 5.99
C ASN A 65 -3.22 8.24 6.74
N GLY A 66 -4.13 8.44 7.70
CA GLY A 66 -4.31 9.74 8.35
C GLY A 66 -4.68 10.84 7.35
N GLU A 67 -3.75 11.74 7.05
CA GLU A 67 -3.93 12.86 6.12
C GLU A 67 -3.35 12.61 4.72
N LYS A 68 -2.65 11.49 4.52
CA LYS A 68 -1.99 11.16 3.24
C LYS A 68 -2.75 10.06 2.50
N LEU A 69 -2.71 10.12 1.17
CA LEU A 69 -3.15 9.03 0.31
C LEU A 69 -1.93 8.18 -0.03
N GLU A 70 -1.92 6.93 0.40
CA GLU A 70 -0.77 6.01 0.29
C GLU A 70 -1.22 4.66 -0.26
N ILE A 71 -0.29 3.87 -0.79
CA ILE A 71 -0.56 2.47 -1.15
C ILE A 71 -0.70 1.63 0.12
N PHE A 72 -1.71 0.77 0.11
CA PHE A 72 -1.89 -0.30 1.07
C PHE A 72 -1.36 -1.59 0.44
N HIS A 73 -0.30 -2.13 1.03
CA HIS A 73 0.44 -3.27 0.50
C HIS A 73 -0.09 -4.58 1.07
N THR A 74 0.10 -5.65 0.30
CA THR A 74 -0.02 -7.03 0.77
C THR A 74 1.31 -7.73 0.47
N LEU A 75 1.96 -8.26 1.50
CA LEU A 75 3.23 -8.96 1.34
C LEU A 75 3.01 -10.26 0.54
N PRO A 76 3.80 -10.52 -0.52
CA PRO A 76 3.53 -11.58 -1.49
C PRO A 76 3.62 -13.01 -0.91
N TYR A 77 4.44 -13.23 0.11
CA TYR A 77 4.64 -14.55 0.71
C TYR A 77 3.86 -14.73 2.01
N GLY A 78 4.04 -13.83 2.99
CA GLY A 78 3.37 -13.93 4.30
C GLY A 78 1.91 -13.45 4.30
N GLY A 79 1.55 -12.58 3.36
CA GLY A 79 0.20 -12.04 3.23
C GLY A 79 -0.16 -10.99 4.29
N GLU A 80 0.81 -10.48 5.05
CA GLU A 80 0.62 -9.33 5.92
C GLU A 80 0.20 -8.12 5.09
N GLU A 81 -0.71 -7.32 5.62
CA GLU A 81 -1.28 -6.18 4.92
C GLU A 81 -1.09 -4.91 5.74
N GLY A 82 -0.73 -3.80 5.10
CA GLY A 82 -0.50 -2.54 5.81
C GLY A 82 0.02 -1.43 4.91
N PHE A 83 0.08 -0.22 5.46
CA PHE A 83 0.88 0.84 4.86
C PHE A 83 2.37 0.50 5.02
N LEU A 84 3.21 1.01 4.13
CA LEU A 84 4.65 0.69 4.14
C LEU A 84 5.31 1.02 5.49
N SER A 85 4.96 2.15 6.10
CA SER A 85 5.46 2.53 7.43
C SER A 85 5.13 1.50 8.50
N ASP A 86 3.90 0.98 8.46
CA ASP A 86 3.39 0.06 9.47
C ASP A 86 4.04 -1.31 9.29
N LEU A 87 4.18 -1.78 8.04
CA LEU A 87 4.89 -3.03 7.74
C LEU A 87 6.35 -2.99 8.20
N ILE A 88 7.02 -1.84 8.05
CA ILE A 88 8.40 -1.64 8.51
C ILE A 88 8.49 -1.57 10.05
N GLU A 89 7.53 -0.92 10.71
CA GLU A 89 7.51 -0.76 12.17
C GLU A 89 7.14 -2.06 12.89
N GLU A 90 6.20 -2.83 12.32
CA GLU A 90 5.64 -4.03 12.95
C GLU A 90 6.47 -5.29 12.68
N ASN A 91 7.44 -5.24 11.76
CA ASN A 91 8.24 -6.40 11.36
C ASN A 91 9.75 -6.13 11.39
N THR A 92 10.51 -7.22 11.54
CA THR A 92 11.98 -7.23 11.38
C THR A 92 12.31 -8.00 10.09
N PRO A 93 13.27 -7.53 9.26
CA PRO A 93 13.63 -8.24 8.04
C PRO A 93 14.10 -9.68 8.28
N ASP A 94 14.75 -9.97 9.41
CA ASP A 94 15.22 -11.31 9.77
C ASP A 94 14.09 -12.29 10.12
N ASP A 95 12.89 -11.78 10.43
CA ASP A 95 11.72 -12.59 10.79
C ASP A 95 10.79 -12.84 9.59
N LEU A 96 11.03 -12.16 8.46
CA LEU A 96 10.23 -12.28 7.24
C LEU A 96 10.89 -13.21 6.21
N HIS A 97 10.08 -13.66 5.25
CA HIS A 97 10.60 -14.37 4.08
C HIS A 97 11.35 -13.40 3.17
N ASP A 98 12.42 -13.87 2.50
CA ASP A 98 13.26 -13.02 1.64
C ASP A 98 12.46 -12.29 0.54
N GLU A 99 11.45 -12.93 -0.03
CA GLU A 99 10.57 -12.30 -1.03
C GLU A 99 9.77 -11.10 -0.47
N ASP A 100 9.33 -11.18 0.79
CA ASP A 100 8.62 -10.08 1.45
C ASP A 100 9.58 -8.95 1.81
N VAL A 101 10.79 -9.29 2.22
CA VAL A 101 11.87 -8.33 2.45
C VAL A 101 12.20 -7.59 1.16
N GLU A 102 12.43 -8.30 0.06
CA GLU A 102 12.70 -7.69 -1.26
C GLU A 102 11.56 -6.78 -1.70
N TYR A 103 10.31 -7.20 -1.49
CA TYR A 103 9.14 -6.40 -1.79
C TYR A 103 9.12 -5.08 -1.00
N ILE A 104 9.30 -5.13 0.32
CA ILE A 104 9.31 -3.93 1.19
C ILE A 104 10.46 -3.00 0.79
N LEU A 105 11.65 -3.54 0.52
CA LEU A 105 12.80 -2.72 0.11
C LEU A 105 12.54 -2.00 -1.22
N ASN A 106 11.93 -2.68 -2.19
CA ASN A 106 11.57 -2.08 -3.46
C ASN A 106 10.47 -1.01 -3.31
N ALA A 107 9.43 -1.28 -2.52
CA ALA A 107 8.39 -0.31 -2.21
C ALA A 107 8.97 0.94 -1.51
N ALA A 108 9.93 0.77 -0.59
CA ALA A 108 10.64 1.87 0.04
C ALA A 108 11.49 2.68 -0.94
N ASP A 109 12.15 2.04 -1.89
CA ASP A 109 12.91 2.72 -2.94
C ASP A 109 12.02 3.57 -3.85
N ILE A 110 10.89 3.01 -4.31
CA ILE A 110 9.97 3.71 -5.21
C ILE A 110 9.30 4.90 -4.50
N SER A 111 8.85 4.70 -3.27
CA SER A 111 8.20 5.77 -2.47
C SER A 111 9.17 6.79 -1.88
N GLY A 112 10.49 6.55 -1.99
CA GLY A 112 11.52 7.39 -1.38
C GLY A 112 11.49 7.35 0.16
N PHE A 113 11.03 6.25 0.74
CA PHE A 113 10.95 6.06 2.19
C PHE A 113 12.35 5.94 2.81
N ASP A 114 12.60 6.70 3.88
CA ASP A 114 13.90 6.74 4.55
C ASP A 114 14.05 5.57 5.54
N LEU A 115 14.58 4.45 5.04
CA LEU A 115 14.80 3.25 5.85
C LEU A 115 15.82 3.50 6.97
N GLN A 116 15.48 3.01 8.16
CA GLN A 116 16.37 2.96 9.32
C GLN A 116 16.81 1.52 9.59
N PRO A 117 17.91 1.30 10.35
CA PRO A 117 18.24 -0.03 10.86
C PRO A 117 17.05 -0.65 11.61
N PRO A 118 16.78 -1.97 11.47
CA PRO A 118 17.60 -2.97 10.76
C PRO A 118 17.38 -3.04 9.25
N TRP A 119 16.34 -2.38 8.71
CA TRP A 119 16.00 -2.46 7.29
C TRP A 119 17.06 -1.87 6.36
N LEU A 120 17.69 -0.77 6.77
CA LEU A 120 18.80 -0.17 6.04
C LEU A 120 20.00 -1.13 5.93
N ASP A 121 20.30 -1.85 7.01
CA ASP A 121 21.43 -2.78 7.05
C ASP A 121 21.16 -3.97 6.11
N ARG A 122 19.95 -4.56 6.18
CA ARG A 122 19.52 -5.64 5.27
C ARG A 122 19.61 -5.22 3.80
N LYS A 123 19.23 -3.98 3.49
CA LYS A 123 19.32 -3.43 2.13
C LYS A 123 20.77 -3.35 1.64
N ILE A 124 21.69 -2.91 2.49
CA ILE A 124 23.12 -2.83 2.16
C ILE A 124 23.68 -4.24 1.89
N ASP A 125 23.35 -5.21 2.74
CA ASP A 125 23.79 -6.60 2.59
C ASP A 125 23.35 -7.18 1.23
N ASN A 126 22.08 -6.99 0.86
CA ASN A 126 21.54 -7.44 -0.44
C ASN A 126 22.27 -6.83 -1.64
N ILE A 127 22.71 -5.58 -1.55
CA ILE A 127 23.50 -4.93 -2.62
C ILE A 127 24.89 -5.56 -2.70
N THR A 128 25.53 -5.83 -1.55
CA THR A 128 26.87 -6.42 -1.51
C THR A 128 26.92 -7.87 -1.97
N ASP A 129 25.83 -8.63 -1.78
CA ASP A 129 25.70 -10.00 -2.27
C ASP A 129 25.44 -10.08 -3.79
N MET A 130 24.99 -8.98 -4.41
CA MET A 130 24.82 -8.85 -5.86
C MET A 130 26.10 -8.50 -6.62
N GLU A 131 27.24 -8.29 -5.95
CA GLU A 131 28.55 -8.24 -6.61
C GLU A 131 29.29 -9.60 -6.54
N PRO A 132 29.31 -10.38 -7.63
CA PRO A 132 30.33 -11.41 -7.82
C PRO A 132 31.28 -11.06 -8.98
N ASN A 133 32.56 -10.91 -8.64
CA ASN A 133 33.78 -11.05 -9.48
C ASN A 133 33.94 -10.19 -10.75
#